data_AF-A0AAP2Z5W2-F1
#
_entry.id   AF-A0AAP2Z5W2-F1
#
_cell.length_a   1.000
_cell.length_b   1.000
_cell.length_c   1.000
_cell.angle_alpha   90.00
_cell.angle_beta   90.00
_cell.angle_gamma   90.00
#
_symmetry.space_group_name_H-M   'P 1'
#
loop_
_entity.id
_entity.type
_entity.pdbx_description
1 polymer ?
#
loop_
_entity_poly.entity_id
_entity_poly.type
_entity_poly.pdbx_seq_one_letter_code
_entity_poly.pdbx_strand_id
1 'polypeptide(L)' 'MIREQYYWARVTNVARTALPAFLAGEQTPTEAVEAVGCGLGPARRADAAWMVELIAERIDDGERAELVETVRQEAGSA' A
#
# COMPACT_ATOMS: atom_id res chain seq x y z
N MET A 1 -20.00 -1.46 13.91
CA MET A 1 -19.01 -2.55 13.80
C MET A 1 -18.77 -3.01 12.37
N ILE A 2 -19.75 -3.56 11.63
CA ILE A 2 -19.51 -4.14 10.30
C ILE A 2 -18.93 -3.14 9.28
N ARG A 3 -19.45 -1.90 9.22
CA ARG A 3 -18.96 -0.85 8.30
C ARG A 3 -17.51 -0.42 8.55
N GLU A 4 -17.06 -0.48 9.80
CA GLU A 4 -15.69 -0.09 10.18
C GLU A 4 -14.68 -1.18 9.83
N GLN A 5 -15.06 -2.46 9.98
CA GLN A 5 -14.22 -3.57 9.52
C GLN A 5 -14.05 -3.56 7.99
N TYR A 6 -15.13 -3.32 7.25
CA TYR A 6 -15.05 -3.18 5.78
C TYR A 6 -14.25 -1.94 5.34
N TYR A 7 -14.30 -0.87 6.14
CA TYR A 7 -13.50 0.33 5.91
C TYR A 7 -12.02 -0.02 5.96
N TRP A 8 -11.55 -0.55 7.09
CA TRP A 8 -10.13 -0.85 7.29
C TRP A 8 -9.63 -1.92 6.33
N ALA A 9 -10.43 -2.96 6.04
CA ALA A 9 -10.07 -3.95 5.03
C ALA A 9 -9.77 -3.34 3.65
N ARG A 10 -10.57 -2.35 3.22
CA ARG A 10 -10.35 -1.65 1.95
C ARG A 10 -9.10 -0.78 1.98
N VAL A 11 -8.89 -0.04 3.07
CA VAL A 11 -7.71 0.81 3.24
C VAL A 11 -6.43 -0.04 3.27
N THR A 12 -6.42 -1.14 4.01
CA THR A 12 -5.28 -2.08 4.09
C THR A 12 -4.96 -2.70 2.73
N ASN A 13 -5.96 -3.11 1.95
CA ASN A 13 -5.71 -3.66 0.61
C ASN A 13 -5.06 -2.63 -0.31
N VAL A 14 -5.55 -1.39 -0.31
CA VAL A 14 -4.96 -0.31 -1.12
C VAL A 14 -3.54 -0.01 -0.68
N ALA A 15 -3.29 0.10 0.64
CA ALA A 15 -1.96 0.34 1.17
C ALA A 15 -0.98 -0.77 0.77
N ARG A 16 -1.40 -2.05 0.84
CA ARG A 16 -0.57 -3.18 0.41
C ARG A 16 -0.20 -3.13 -1.07
N THR A 17 -1.14 -2.71 -1.93
CA THR A 17 -0.88 -2.57 -3.37
C THR A 17 0.04 -1.38 -3.69
N ALA A 18 -0.06 -0.29 -2.92
CA ALA A 18 0.74 0.93 -3.10
C ALA A 18 2.17 0.81 -2.52
N LEU A 19 2.32 0.05 -1.44
CA LEU A 19 3.58 -0.10 -0.69
C LEU A 19 4.82 -0.43 -1.56
N PRO A 20 4.76 -1.30 -2.57
CA PRO A 20 5.93 -1.68 -3.37
C PRO A 20 6.51 -0.53 -4.18
N ALA A 21 5.66 0.32 -4.79
CA ALA A 21 6.11 1.51 -5.50
C ALA A 21 6.78 2.53 -4.56
N PHE A 22 6.27 2.65 -3.34
CA PHE A 22 6.90 3.48 -2.30
C PHE A 22 8.26 2.91 -1.85
N LEU A 23 8.33 1.60 -1.55
CA LEU A 23 9.57 0.94 -1.11
C LEU A 23 10.67 0.95 -2.18
N ALA A 24 10.29 0.93 -3.46
CA ALA A 24 11.20 1.10 -4.59
C ALA A 24 11.73 2.55 -4.75
N GLY A 25 11.19 3.51 -4.00
CA GLY A 25 11.55 4.93 -4.08
C GLY A 25 11.00 5.63 -5.33
N GLU A 26 10.04 5.02 -6.02
CA GLU A 26 9.49 5.54 -7.28
C GLU A 26 8.46 6.65 -7.04
N GLN A 27 7.75 6.59 -5.91
CA GLN A 27 6.63 7.46 -5.57
C GLN A 27 6.61 7.74 -4.07
N THR A 28 6.05 8.88 -3.67
CA THR A 28 5.67 9.11 -2.26
C THR A 28 4.48 8.20 -1.88
N PRO A 29 4.23 7.94 -0.58
CA PRO A 29 3.11 7.12 -0.12
C PRO A 29 1.76 7.59 -0.67
N THR A 30 1.56 8.91 -0.75
CA THR A 30 0.34 9.51 -1.29
C THR A 30 0.20 9.23 -2.79
N GLU A 31 1.25 9.48 -3.57
CA GLU A 31 1.25 9.21 -5.02
C GLU A 31 1.02 7.74 -5.32
N ALA A 32 1.62 6.84 -4.53
CA ALA A 32 1.42 5.40 -4.65
C ALA A 32 -0.03 4.99 -4.40
N VAL A 33 -0.67 5.53 -3.37
CA VAL A 33 -2.09 5.28 -3.10
C VAL A 33 -3.00 5.85 -4.19
N GLU A 34 -2.67 7.02 -4.74
CA GLU A 34 -3.42 7.62 -5.84
C GLU A 34 -3.31 6.80 -7.12
N ALA A 35 -2.12 6.25 -7.42
CA ALA A 35 -1.86 5.42 -8.58
C ALA A 35 -2.66 4.11 -8.60
N VAL A 36 -3.02 3.56 -7.43
CA VAL A 36 -3.87 2.35 -7.32
C VAL A 36 -5.29 2.57 -7.87
N GLY A 37 -5.75 3.81 -8.05
CA GLY A 37 -7.01 4.10 -8.79
C GLY A 37 -8.30 3.60 -8.11
N CYS A 38 -8.26 3.31 -6.81
CA CYS A 38 -9.27 2.54 -6.07
C CYS A 38 -10.59 3.29 -5.71
N GLY A 39 -10.81 4.49 -6.25
CA GLY A 39 -12.01 5.30 -5.99
C GLY A 39 -12.22 5.66 -4.52
N LEU A 40 -11.15 5.62 -3.70
CA LEU A 40 -11.21 6.05 -2.31
C LEU A 40 -11.52 7.54 -2.21
N GLY A 41 -12.37 7.93 -1.26
CA GLY A 41 -12.54 9.33 -0.91
C GLY A 41 -11.29 9.89 -0.21
N PRO A 42 -11.12 11.23 -0.13
CA PRO A 42 -9.88 11.86 0.35
C PRO A 42 -9.40 11.36 1.72
N ALA A 43 -10.30 11.25 2.72
CA ALA A 43 -9.94 10.77 4.05
C ALA A 43 -9.40 9.33 4.04
N ARG A 44 -9.95 8.46 3.19
CA ARG A 44 -9.49 7.06 3.08
C ARG A 44 -8.15 6.94 2.38
N ARG A 45 -7.84 7.87 1.47
CA ARG A 45 -6.51 7.93 0.83
C ARG A 45 -5.45 8.34 1.83
N ALA A 46 -5.74 9.32 2.69
CA ALA A 46 -4.83 9.73 3.75
C ALA A 46 -4.53 8.57 4.72
N ASP A 47 -5.56 7.84 5.17
CA ASP A 47 -5.37 6.66 6.04
C ASP A 47 -4.55 5.56 5.35
N ALA A 48 -4.75 5.35 4.04
CA ALA A 48 -3.99 4.37 3.27
C ALA A 48 -2.51 4.79 3.12
N ALA A 49 -2.26 6.07 2.82
CA ALA A 49 -0.91 6.60 2.69
C ALA A 49 -0.15 6.55 4.01
N TRP A 50 -0.82 6.91 5.11
CA TRP A 50 -0.28 6.73 6.45
C TRP A 50 0.04 5.26 6.77
N MET A 51 -0.82 4.33 6.35
CA MET A 51 -0.53 2.89 6.51
C MET A 51 0.68 2.44 5.69
N VAL A 52 0.88 2.98 4.48
CA VAL A 52 2.06 2.70 3.67
C VAL A 52 3.33 3.11 4.40
N GLU A 53 3.35 4.32 4.99
CA GLU A 53 4.48 4.80 5.82
C GLU A 53 4.71 3.89 7.03
N LEU A 54 3.65 3.64 7.81
CA LEU A 54 3.74 2.81 9.02
C LEU A 54 4.24 1.40 8.73
N ILE A 55 3.79 0.78 7.64
CA ILE A 55 4.23 -0.57 7.26
C ILE A 55 5.70 -0.52 6.82
N ALA A 56 6.10 0.45 6.00
CA ALA A 56 7.48 0.59 5.55
C ALA A 56 8.48 0.87 6.68
N GLU A 57 8.05 1.55 7.75
CA GLU A 57 8.83 1.78 8.97
C GLU A 57 9.02 0.51 9.81
N ARG A 58 8.11 -0.46 9.68
CA ARG A 58 8.08 -1.70 10.49
C ARG A 58 8.63 -2.91 9.77
N ILE A 59 8.83 -2.82 8.46
CA ILE A 59 9.44 -3.87 7.64
C ILE A 59 10.96 -3.68 7.70
N ASP A 60 11.66 -4.70 8.18
CA ASP A 60 13.12 -4.73 8.17
C ASP A 60 13.64 -4.77 6.72
N ASP A 61 14.86 -4.30 6.46
CA ASP A 61 15.44 -4.29 5.11
C ASP A 61 15.47 -5.68 4.43
N GLY A 62 15.53 -6.76 5.22
CA GLY A 62 15.46 -8.14 4.73
C GLY A 62 14.07 -8.53 4.22
N GLU A 63 13.01 -8.18 4.95
CA GLU A 63 11.61 -8.44 4.56
C GLU A 63 11.16 -7.52 3.42
N ARG A 64 11.75 -6.31 3.34
CA ARG A 64 11.50 -5.33 2.27
C ARG A 64 11.83 -5.90 0.89
N ALA A 65 13.00 -6.52 0.76
CA ALA A 65 13.46 -7.08 -0.51
C ALA A 65 12.59 -8.25 -0.98
N GLU A 66 12.17 -9.12 -0.06
CA GLU A 66 11.28 -10.24 -0.34
C GLU A 66 9.88 -9.78 -0.77
N LEU A 67 9.32 -8.77 -0.10
CA LEU A 67 8.02 -8.21 -0.44
C LEU A 67 8.01 -7.55 -1.83
N VAL A 68 9.05 -6.76 -2.14
CA VAL A 68 9.18 -6.11 -3.45
C VAL A 68 9.31 -7.14 -4.57
N GLU A 69 10.12 -8.19 -4.37
CA GLU A 69 10.29 -9.27 -5.34
C GLU A 69 9.00 -10.08 -5.55
N THR A 70 8.29 -10.41 -4.47
CA THR A 70 7.00 -11.11 -4.54
C THR A 70 5.98 -10.32 -5.34
N VAL A 71 5.85 -9.01 -5.09
CA VAL A 71 4.92 -8.16 -5.84
C VAL A 71 5.32 -8.05 -7.30
N ARG A 72 6.63 -7.90 -7.60
CA ARG A 72 7.11 -7.84 -8.97
C ARG A 72 6.79 -9.12 -9.75
N GLN A 73 6.91 -10.30 -9.12
CA GLN A 73 6.58 -11.58 -9.74
C GLN A 73 5.08 -11.73 -10.03
N GLU A 74 4.24 -11.31 -9.09
CA GLU A 74 2.77 -11.30 -9.27
C GLU A 74 2.32 -10.28 -10.33
N ALA A 75 2.92 -9.08 -10.36
CA ALA A 75 2.60 -8.04 -11.34
C ALA A 75 3.12 -8.35 -12.76
N GLY A 76 4.23 -9.08 -12.88
CA GLY A 76 4.77 -9.53 -14.17
C GLY A 76 4.06 -10.75 -14.77
N SER A 77 3.17 -11.39 -14.01
CA SER A 77 2.41 -12.57 -14.43
C SER A 77 0.95 -12.26 -14.81
N ALA A 78 0.55 -10.98 -14.81
CA ALA A 78 -0.79 -10.50 -15.15
C ALA A 78 -0.89 -9.87 -16.54
#